data_AF-A0A3D2PE50-F1
#
_entry.id   AF-A0A3D2PE50-F1
#
_cell.length_a   1.000
_cell.length_b   1.000
_cell.length_c   1.000
_cell.angle_alpha   90.00
_cell.angle_beta   90.00
_cell.angle_gamma   90.00
#
_symmetry.space_group_name_H-M   'P 1'
#
loop_
_entity.id
_entity.type
_entity.pdbx_description
1 polymer ?
#
loop_
_entity_poly.entity_id
_entity_poly.type
_entity_poly.pdbx_seq_one_letter_code
_entity_poly.pdbx_strand_id
1 'polypeptide(L)'
;MNFSNLPLGVFDSGIGGLTVVKEIFQQLPNEKIIYFGDTARVPYGTKSKETVTRFSLEIVHFLQKKQVKLIIVACNTASAYAL
;
A
#
# COMPACT_ATOMS: atom_id res chain seq x y z
N MET A 1 22.29 -5.19 3.66
CA MET A 1 21.12 -6.06 3.88
C MET A 1 20.82 -6.80 2.58
N ASN A 2 20.44 -8.09 2.64
CA ASN A 2 20.01 -8.82 1.45
C ASN A 2 18.62 -8.33 1.02
N PHE A 3 18.46 -7.91 -0.24
CA PHE A 3 17.20 -7.43 -0.81
C PHE A 3 16.05 -8.41 -0.57
N SER A 4 16.33 -9.72 -0.61
CA SER A 4 15.34 -10.78 -0.39
C SER A 4 14.70 -10.74 1.01
N ASN A 5 15.38 -10.18 2.01
CA ASN A 5 14.92 -10.14 3.41
C ASN A 5 14.15 -8.84 3.74
N LEU A 6 14.08 -7.89 2.81
CA LEU A 6 13.32 -6.66 3.00
C LEU A 6 11.81 -6.93 2.87
N PRO A 7 10.96 -6.20 3.60
CA PRO A 7 9.52 -6.42 3.56
C PRO A 7 8.87 -5.90 2.27
N LEU A 8 7.70 -6.42 1.96
CA LEU A 8 6.74 -5.84 1.02
C LEU A 8 6.00 -4.68 1.71
N GLY A 9 5.89 -3.54 1.05
CA GLY A 9 5.01 -2.45 1.47
C GLY A 9 3.63 -2.62 0.85
N VAL A 10 2.57 -2.61 1.66
CA VAL A 10 1.19 -2.72 1.16
C VAL A 10 0.39 -1.49 1.58
N PHE A 11 -0.14 -0.82 0.58
CA PHE A 11 -1.02 0.33 0.55
C PHE A 11 -2.54 0.18 0.52
N ASP A 12 -3.33 0.73 1.45
CA ASP A 12 -4.76 0.96 1.16
C ASP A 12 -5.26 2.29 1.73
N SER A 13 -6.37 2.79 1.18
CA SER A 13 -7.11 3.92 1.75
C SER A 13 -7.65 3.61 3.15
N GLY A 14 -7.94 2.36 3.48
CA GLY A 14 -8.49 1.98 4.78
C GLY A 14 -8.00 0.60 5.23
N ILE A 15 -8.93 -0.28 5.60
CA ILE A 15 -8.66 -1.66 6.03
C ILE A 15 -8.98 -2.72 4.96
N GLY A 16 -9.59 -2.33 3.84
CA GLY A 16 -10.05 -3.25 2.80
C GLY A 16 -8.90 -4.03 2.17
N GLY A 17 -7.74 -3.39 2.05
CA GLY A 17 -6.51 -4.00 1.54
C GLY A 17 -5.95 -5.15 2.39
N LEU A 18 -6.48 -5.40 3.61
CA LEU A 18 -6.11 -6.59 4.38
C LEU A 18 -6.55 -7.89 3.69
N THR A 19 -7.53 -7.83 2.78
CA THR A 19 -7.88 -8.96 1.92
C THR A 19 -6.74 -9.34 0.97
N VAL A 20 -6.02 -8.35 0.42
CA VAL A 20 -4.82 -8.56 -0.38
C VAL A 20 -3.68 -9.10 0.48
N VAL A 21 -3.49 -8.56 1.70
CA VAL A 21 -2.49 -9.07 2.65
C VAL A 21 -2.72 -10.55 2.98
N LYS A 22 -3.98 -10.94 3.19
CA LYS A 22 -4.36 -12.33 3.44
C LYS A 22 -3.92 -13.23 2.28
N GLU A 23 -4.14 -12.80 1.04
CA GLU A 23 -3.75 -13.57 -0.15
C GLU A 23 -2.23 -13.65 -0.29
N ILE A 24 -1.51 -12.57 0.00
CA ILE A 24 -0.03 -12.57 0.02
C ILE A 24 0.49 -13.58 1.04
N PHE A 25 -0.07 -13.66 2.25
CA PHE A 25 0.37 -14.66 3.22
C PHE A 25 0.09 -16.10 2.78
N GLN A 26 -0.97 -16.33 2.00
CA GLN A 26 -1.28 -17.66 1.46
C GLN A 26 -0.29 -18.07 0.36
N GLN A 27 0.04 -17.16 -0.56
CA GLN A 27 0.89 -17.47 -1.72
C GLN A 27 2.39 -17.29 -1.44
N LEU A 28 2.74 -16.38 -0.54
CA LEU A 28 4.11 -15.99 -0.20
C LEU A 28 4.31 -16.02 1.33
N PRO A 29 4.24 -17.20 1.98
CA PRO A 29 4.17 -17.33 3.44
C PRO A 29 5.41 -16.82 4.18
N ASN A 30 6.55 -16.70 3.49
CA ASN A 30 7.81 -16.25 4.08
C ASN A 30 8.03 -14.74 3.95
N GLU A 31 7.14 -14.01 3.27
CA GLU A 31 7.29 -12.57 3.06
C GLU A 31 6.88 -11.77 4.30
N LYS A 32 7.71 -10.78 4.65
CA LYS A 32 7.38 -9.79 5.67
C LYS A 32 6.60 -8.66 5.02
N ILE A 33 5.59 -8.14 5.72
CA ILE A 33 4.72 -7.09 5.19
C ILE A 33 4.70 -5.89 6.13
N ILE A 34 4.82 -4.68 5.56
CA ILE A 34 4.49 -3.42 6.21
C ILE A 34 3.22 -2.91 5.55
N TYR A 35 2.11 -2.94 6.29
CA TYR A 35 0.82 -2.43 5.82
C TYR A 35 0.61 -0.98 6.28
N PHE A 36 0.17 -0.13 5.36
CA PHE A 36 -0.25 1.24 5.63
C PHE A 36 -1.71 1.40 5.19
N GLY A 37 -2.60 1.59 6.18
CA GLY A 37 -4.01 1.91 5.95
C GLY A 37 -4.29 3.38 6.26
N ASP A 38 -4.66 4.16 5.24
CA ASP A 38 -4.86 5.61 5.36
C ASP A 38 -6.23 6.03 5.94
N THR A 39 -6.59 5.40 7.05
CA THR A 39 -7.91 5.53 7.69
C THR A 39 -8.28 6.95 8.09
N ALA A 40 -7.31 7.86 8.24
CA ALA A 40 -7.58 9.28 8.55
C ALA A 40 -8.19 10.06 7.37
N ARG A 41 -8.07 9.54 6.13
CA ARG A 41 -8.46 10.25 4.89
C ARG A 41 -9.47 9.48 4.05
N VAL A 42 -10.04 8.40 4.59
CA VAL A 42 -11.16 7.68 3.94
C VAL A 42 -12.41 8.56 3.81
N PRO A 43 -13.26 8.32 2.80
CA PRO A 43 -13.07 7.43 1.67
C PRO A 43 -12.37 8.13 0.49
N TYR A 44 -11.41 7.46 -0.13
CA TYR A 44 -10.71 7.96 -1.33
C TYR A 44 -11.65 8.17 -2.53
N GLY A 45 -12.69 7.35 -2.67
CA GLY A 45 -13.63 7.44 -3.80
C GLY A 45 -14.37 8.78 -3.93
N THR A 46 -14.38 9.61 -2.89
CA THR A 46 -14.99 10.96 -2.91
C THR A 46 -13.99 12.06 -3.26
N LYS A 47 -12.72 11.74 -3.47
CA LYS A 47 -11.64 12.70 -3.67
C LYS A 47 -11.29 12.83 -5.14
N SER A 48 -10.73 13.99 -5.51
CA SER A 48 -10.25 14.22 -6.87
C SER A 48 -9.06 13.32 -7.19
N LYS A 49 -8.80 13.11 -8.49
CA LYS A 49 -7.63 12.36 -8.97
C LYS A 49 -6.33 12.94 -8.38
N GLU A 50 -6.17 14.26 -8.42
CA GLU A 50 -4.98 14.97 -7.93
C GLU A 50 -4.77 14.73 -6.43
N THR A 51 -5.87 14.71 -5.67
CA THR A 51 -5.84 14.45 -4.22
C THR A 51 -5.41 13.01 -3.94
N VAL A 52 -5.99 12.03 -4.64
CA VAL A 52 -5.65 10.61 -4.49
C VAL A 52 -4.20 10.35 -4.92
N THR A 53 -3.73 10.96 -5.99
CA THR A 53 -2.32 10.88 -6.43
C THR A 53 -1.39 11.44 -5.37
N ARG A 54 -1.69 12.62 -4.80
CA ARG A 54 -0.89 13.21 -3.74
C ARG A 54 -0.81 12.32 -2.51
N PHE A 55 -1.94 11.80 -2.02
CA PHE A 55 -1.93 10.89 -0.87
C PHE A 55 -1.13 9.61 -1.17
N SER A 56 -1.30 9.04 -2.36
CA SER A 56 -0.55 7.85 -2.79
C SER A 56 0.95 8.11 -2.78
N LEU A 57 1.40 9.26 -3.29
CA LEU A 57 2.81 9.65 -3.26
C LEU A 57 3.33 9.82 -1.82
N GLU A 58 2.58 10.48 -0.94
CA GLU A 58 2.97 10.63 0.48
C GLU A 58 3.18 9.26 1.16
N ILE A 59 2.29 8.30 0.88
CA ILE A 59 2.38 6.93 1.42
C ILE A 59 3.57 6.16 0.82
N VAL A 60 3.80 6.30 -0.49
CA VAL A 60 4.98 5.70 -1.16
C VAL A 60 6.28 6.20 -0.52
N HIS A 61 6.41 7.51 -0.28
CA HIS A 61 7.58 8.08 0.39
C HIS A 61 7.73 7.55 1.83
N PHE A 62 6.62 7.36 2.55
CA PHE A 62 6.66 6.72 3.87
C PHE A 62 7.18 5.29 3.79
N LEU A 63 6.65 4.47 2.87
CA LEU A 63 7.06 3.07 2.71
C LEU A 63 8.51 2.93 2.23
N GLN A 64 8.99 3.83 1.36
CA GLN A 64 10.40 3.87 0.95
C GLN A 64 11.33 4.10 2.16
N LYS A 65 10.96 5.00 3.09
CA LYS A 65 11.73 5.21 4.34
C LYS A 65 11.73 3.98 5.25
N LYS A 66 10.78 3.06 5.09
CA LYS A 66 10.74 1.76 5.78
C LYS A 66 11.57 0.66 5.09
N GLN A 67 12.27 0.99 4.00
CA GLN A 67 13.15 0.09 3.25
C GLN A 67 12.42 -1.16 2.73
N VAL A 68 11.24 -0.96 2.13
CA VAL A 68 10.50 -2.04 1.46
C VAL A 68 11.14 -2.38 0.11
N LYS A 69 11.13 -3.65 -0.29
CA LYS A 69 11.66 -4.10 -1.60
C LYS A 69 10.69 -3.90 -2.76
N LEU A 70 9.39 -3.88 -2.46
CA LEU A 70 8.31 -3.72 -3.42
C LEU A 70 7.14 -3.01 -2.73
N ILE A 71 6.43 -2.15 -3.45
CA ILE A 71 5.20 -1.51 -2.97
C ILE A 71 4.01 -2.06 -3.77
N ILE A 72 2.97 -2.49 -3.05
CA ILE A 72 1.73 -3.03 -3.58
C ILE A 72 0.61 -2.06 -3.25
N VAL A 73 -0.11 -1.59 -4.26
CA VAL A 73 -1.30 -0.74 -4.11
C VAL A 73 -2.53 -1.64 -4.01
N ALA A 74 -3.08 -1.81 -2.80
CA ALA A 74 -4.25 -2.64 -2.51
C ALA A 74 -5.58 -1.85 -2.51
N CYS A 75 -5.56 -0.57 -2.88
CA CYS A 75 -6.74 0.28 -3.01
C CYS A 75 -7.15 0.44 -4.47
N ASN A 76 -8.36 -0.01 -4.85
CA ASN A 76 -8.87 0.13 -6.21
C ASN A 76 -8.90 1.60 -6.70
N THR A 77 -9.33 2.54 -5.84
CA THR A 77 -9.38 3.96 -6.21
C THR A 77 -7.98 4.54 -6.43
N ALA A 78 -7.01 4.17 -5.58
CA ALA A 78 -5.63 4.60 -5.78
C ALA A 78 -5.06 4.01 -7.08
N SER A 79 -5.31 2.74 -7.36
CA SER A 79 -4.88 2.09 -8.60
C SER A 79 -5.50 2.72 -9.85
N ALA A 80 -6.76 3.16 -9.80
CA ALA A 80 -7.43 3.77 -10.94
C ALA A 80 -7.00 5.22 -11.23
N TYR A 81 -6.59 5.97 -10.20
CA TYR A 81 -6.34 7.41 -10.30
C TYR A 81 -4.85 7.79 -10.23
N ALA A 82 -4.01 6.94 -9.64
CA ALA A 82 -2.61 7.25 -9.35
C ALA A 82 -1.60 6.32 -10.06
N LEU A 83 -2.06 5.37 -10.88
CA LEU A 83 -1.25 4.52 -11.76
C LEU A 83 -1.69 4.72 -13.22
#